data_AF-A0A087UQY7-F1
#
_entry.id   AF-A0A087UQY7-F1
#
_cell.length_a   1.000
_cell.length_b   1.000
_cell.length_c   1.000
_cell.angle_alpha   90.00
_cell.angle_beta   90.00
_cell.angle_gamma   90.00
#
_symmetry.space_group_name_H-M   'P 1'
#
loop_
_entity.id
_entity.type
_entity.pdbx_description
1 polymer ?
#
loop_
_entity_poly.entity_id
_entity_poly.type
_entity_poly.pdbx_seq_one_letter_code
_entity_poly.pdbx_strand_id
1 'polypeptide(L)'
;MDLISLEWLYLQSNQLTSAPYETYRSVLNTLQILDLHENPFHCNCQILWFKDWMKDVKSSVVNMPRETRCETPPHLKGKAIAYVTNKDLGCLDGDTSSSDVVSIKTIYIFFLLIVLWR
;
A
#
# COMPACT_ATOMS: atom_id res chain seq x y z
N MET A 1 -10.00 -10.84 24.72
CA MET A 1 -8.97 -10.24 25.60
C MET A 1 -8.15 -9.34 24.72
N ASP A 2 -8.42 -8.03 24.78
CA ASP A 2 -7.67 -7.04 24.02
C ASP A 2 -6.27 -6.90 24.61
N LEU A 3 -5.23 -6.76 23.78
CA LEU A 3 -3.89 -6.40 24.24
C LEU A 3 -3.88 -4.88 24.53
N ILE A 4 -4.37 -4.47 25.71
CA ILE A 4 -4.54 -3.05 26.07
C ILE A 4 -3.22 -2.39 26.56
N SER A 5 -2.10 -3.13 26.61
CA SER A 5 -0.83 -2.63 27.21
C SER A 5 0.43 -2.96 26.39
N LEU A 6 0.30 -3.35 25.12
CA LEU A 6 1.49 -3.71 24.33
C LEU A 6 2.22 -2.45 23.86
N GLU A 7 3.39 -2.20 24.44
CA GLU A 7 4.22 -1.03 24.15
C GLU A 7 5.39 -1.35 23.20
N TRP A 8 5.94 -2.57 23.28
CA TRP A 8 7.04 -3.03 22.45
C TRP A 8 6.67 -4.29 21.69
N LEU A 9 6.82 -4.26 20.37
CA LEU A 9 6.62 -5.42 19.51
C LEU A 9 7.85 -5.60 18.60
N TYR A 10 8.62 -6.64 18.89
CA TYR A 10 9.80 -7.04 18.12
C TYR A 10 9.47 -8.29 17.32
N LEU A 11 9.38 -8.14 15.99
CA LEU A 11 9.14 -9.24 15.05
C LEU A 11 10.16 -9.22 13.90
N GLN A 12 11.29 -8.54 14.07
CA GLN A 12 12.37 -8.53 13.08
C GLN A 12 12.93 -9.93 12.81
N SER A 13 13.53 -10.12 11.63
CA SER A 13 14.18 -11.37 11.22
C SER A 13 13.24 -12.59 11.25
N ASN A 14 11.97 -12.38 10.90
CA ASN A 14 10.95 -13.43 10.76
C ASN A 14 10.58 -13.63 9.28
N GLN A 15 9.50 -14.38 9.03
CA GLN A 15 8.99 -14.71 7.69
C GLN A 15 7.67 -13.99 7.38
N LEU A 16 7.44 -12.81 7.94
CA LEU A 16 6.24 -12.04 7.65
C LEU A 16 6.28 -11.54 6.21
N THR A 17 5.27 -11.91 5.43
CA THR A 17 5.12 -11.45 4.04
C THR A 17 4.11 -10.32 3.90
N SER A 18 3.34 -10.02 4.94
CA SER A 18 2.36 -8.94 4.95
C SER A 18 2.22 -8.34 6.35
N ALA A 19 1.63 -7.14 6.41
CA ALA A 19 1.20 -6.51 7.65
C ALA A 19 -0.27 -6.12 7.51
N PRO A 20 -1.24 -6.99 7.83
CA PRO A 20 -2.66 -6.66 7.72
C PRO A 20 -3.11 -5.72 8.84
N TYR A 21 -3.87 -4.66 8.52
CA TYR A 21 -4.33 -3.66 9.50
C TYR A 21 -5.01 -4.30 10.72
N GLU A 22 -5.93 -5.25 10.49
CA GLU A 22 -6.69 -5.90 11.57
C GLU A 22 -5.80 -6.64 12.59
N THR A 23 -4.59 -7.06 12.19
CA THR A 23 -3.66 -7.73 13.13
C THR A 23 -3.05 -6.76 14.12
N TYR A 24 -2.79 -5.51 13.71
CA TYR A 24 -2.12 -4.50 14.53
C TYR A 24 -3.08 -3.50 15.16
N ARG A 25 -4.33 -3.41 14.64
CA ARG A 25 -5.34 -2.41 14.99
C ARG A 25 -5.50 -2.18 16.49
N SER A 26 -5.55 -3.24 17.29
CA SER A 26 -5.78 -3.15 18.74
C SER A 26 -4.61 -2.55 19.51
N VAL A 27 -3.39 -2.59 18.97
CA VAL A 27 -2.16 -2.15 19.64
C VAL A 27 -1.56 -0.87 19.03
N LEU A 28 -2.07 -0.38 17.90
CA LEU A 28 -1.53 0.81 17.22
C LEU A 28 -1.45 2.05 18.11
N ASN A 29 -2.34 2.17 19.10
CA ASN A 29 -2.41 3.32 20.01
C ASN A 29 -1.45 3.21 21.21
N THR A 30 -1.03 2.01 21.58
CA THR A 30 -0.16 1.76 22.75
C THR A 30 1.29 1.54 22.37
N LEU A 31 1.55 1.09 21.13
CA LEU A 31 2.90 0.82 20.65
C LEU A 31 3.78 2.08 20.66
N GLN A 32 4.89 1.95 21.38
CA GLN A 32 6.03 2.86 21.41
C GLN A 32 7.15 2.38 20.48
N ILE A 33 7.34 1.06 20.35
CA ILE A 33 8.30 0.46 19.41
C ILE A 33 7.64 -0.67 18.65
N LEU A 34 7.77 -0.64 17.32
CA LEU A 34 7.42 -1.71 16.40
C LEU A 34 8.64 -1.99 15.53
N ASP A 35 9.22 -3.19 15.66
CA ASP A 35 10.36 -3.61 14.87
C ASP A 35 9.98 -4.75 13.91
N LEU A 36 10.02 -4.46 12.61
CA LEU A 36 9.61 -5.36 11.53
C LEU A 36 10.70 -5.57 10.47
N HIS A 37 11.91 -5.03 10.64
CA HIS A 37 12.97 -5.18 9.62
C HIS A 37 13.36 -6.65 9.40
N GLU A 38 14.03 -6.94 8.28
CA GLU A 38 14.41 -8.32 7.92
C GLU A 38 13.24 -9.32 7.77
N ASN A 39 12.06 -8.83 7.37
CA ASN A 39 10.93 -9.67 6.96
C ASN A 39 10.72 -9.59 5.44
N PRO A 40 10.34 -10.70 4.77
CA PRO A 40 10.18 -10.77 3.32
C PRO A 40 8.85 -10.16 2.83
N PHE A 41 8.62 -8.87 3.06
CA PHE A 41 7.35 -8.23 2.74
C PHE A 41 7.01 -8.25 1.24
N HIS A 42 5.77 -8.60 0.96
CA HIS A 42 5.13 -8.43 -0.34
C HIS A 42 4.43 -7.07 -0.39
N CYS A 43 4.98 -6.16 -1.19
CA CYS A 43 4.49 -4.80 -1.34
C CYS A 43 3.49 -4.72 -2.49
N ASN A 44 2.22 -4.71 -2.12
CA ASN A 44 1.07 -4.44 -2.99
C ASN A 44 0.14 -3.43 -2.29
N CYS A 45 -1.04 -3.17 -2.83
CA CYS A 45 -1.94 -2.19 -2.24
C CYS A 45 -2.39 -2.49 -0.79
N GLN A 46 -2.30 -3.74 -0.33
CA GLN A 46 -2.65 -4.10 1.05
C GLN A 46 -1.67 -3.51 2.08
N ILE A 47 -0.44 -3.19 1.68
CA ILE A 47 0.57 -2.58 2.57
C ILE A 47 0.43 -1.05 2.68
N LEU A 48 -0.48 -0.45 1.89
CA LEU A 48 -0.65 1.00 1.81
C LEU A 48 -0.93 1.63 3.18
N TRP A 49 -1.81 1.03 3.99
CA TRP A 49 -2.10 1.56 5.34
C TRP A 49 -0.85 1.65 6.20
N PHE A 50 0.05 0.66 6.09
CA PHE A 50 1.27 0.59 6.89
C PHE A 50 2.27 1.64 6.40
N LYS A 51 2.42 1.78 5.08
CA LYS A 51 3.18 2.89 4.46
C LYS A 51 2.69 4.24 4.95
N ASP A 52 1.38 4.49 4.91
CA ASP A 52 0.80 5.80 5.27
C ASP A 52 0.93 6.04 6.77
N TRP A 53 0.71 5.01 7.59
CA TRP A 53 0.93 5.06 9.03
C TRP A 53 2.40 5.37 9.40
N MET A 54 3.38 4.85 8.64
CA MET A 54 4.79 5.21 8.79
C MET A 54 5.07 6.68 8.45
N LYS A 55 4.33 7.28 7.50
CA LYS A 55 4.52 8.67 7.04
C LYS A 55 3.86 9.71 7.94
N ASP A 56 2.63 9.46 8.37
CA ASP A 56 1.77 10.51 8.93
C ASP A 56 2.09 10.83 10.40
N VAL A 57 2.53 9.87 11.21
CA VAL A 57 2.65 10.10 12.68
C VAL A 57 3.81 9.37 13.36
N LYS A 58 4.48 8.38 12.75
CA LYS A 58 5.23 7.35 13.52
C LYS A 58 6.60 6.91 13.00
N SER A 59 7.42 7.82 12.47
CA SER A 59 8.84 7.51 12.24
C SER A 59 9.61 7.18 13.53
N SER A 60 9.11 7.61 14.69
CA SER A 60 9.67 7.29 16.01
C SER A 60 9.25 5.94 16.58
N VAL A 61 8.10 5.38 16.13
CA VAL A 61 7.60 4.09 16.64
C VAL A 61 8.13 2.93 15.83
N VAL A 62 8.25 3.07 14.50
CA VAL A 62 8.86 2.01 13.69
C VAL A 62 10.36 2.02 13.88
N ASN A 63 10.90 0.95 14.46
CA ASN A 63 12.34 0.73 14.52
C ASN A 63 12.86 0.40 13.11
N MET A 64 14.02 0.93 12.75
CA MET A 64 14.66 0.68 11.46
C MET A 64 13.71 0.85 10.23
N PRO A 65 13.08 2.02 10.06
CA PRO A 65 12.07 2.23 9.01
C PRO A 65 12.67 2.21 7.59
N ARG A 66 13.98 2.43 7.44
CA ARG A 66 14.67 2.34 6.15
C ARG A 66 15.01 0.88 5.79
N GLU A 67 15.16 0.02 6.78
CA GLU A 67 15.53 -1.39 6.67
C GLU A 67 14.29 -2.29 6.59
N THR A 68 13.12 -1.76 6.95
CA THR A 68 11.82 -2.39 6.69
C THR A 68 11.46 -2.24 5.21
N ARG A 69 11.91 -3.22 4.41
CA ARG A 69 11.94 -3.18 2.93
C ARG A 69 11.02 -4.22 2.30
N CYS A 70 10.62 -3.96 1.07
CA CYS A 70 9.94 -4.93 0.21
C CYS A 70 10.92 -6.01 -0.25
N GLU A 71 10.48 -7.27 -0.24
CA GLU A 71 11.17 -8.39 -0.89
C GLU A 71 10.54 -8.71 -2.26
N THR A 72 9.22 -8.56 -2.34
CA THR A 72 8.47 -8.72 -3.59
C THR A 72 7.48 -7.57 -3.76
N PRO A 73 7.02 -7.27 -4.99
CA PRO A 73 7.44 -7.82 -6.28
C PRO A 73 8.88 -7.40 -6.68
N PRO A 74 9.49 -8.02 -7.72
CA PRO A 74 10.89 -7.77 -8.09
C PRO A 74 11.25 -6.30 -8.34
N HIS A 75 10.33 -5.51 -8.90
CA HIS A 75 10.56 -4.08 -9.18
C HIS A 75 10.55 -3.19 -7.92
N LEU A 76 10.08 -3.71 -6.78
CA LEU A 76 10.13 -3.06 -5.47
C LEU A 76 11.16 -3.67 -4.53
N LYS A 77 11.82 -4.77 -4.90
CA LYS A 77 12.77 -5.46 -4.04
C LYS A 77 13.85 -4.50 -3.51
N GLY A 78 14.05 -4.49 -2.20
CA GLY A 78 15.00 -3.63 -1.50
C GLY A 78 14.54 -2.19 -1.26
N LYS A 79 13.41 -1.75 -1.83
CA LYS A 79 12.84 -0.43 -1.53
C LYS A 79 12.22 -0.43 -0.13
N ALA A 80 12.46 0.62 0.65
CA ALA A 80 11.83 0.78 1.95
C ALA A 80 10.33 1.05 1.77
N ILE A 81 9.48 0.43 2.60
CA ILE A 81 8.02 0.56 2.51
C ILE A 81 7.58 2.02 2.66
N ALA A 82 8.27 2.81 3.49
CA ALA A 82 7.99 4.23 3.65
C ALA A 82 8.17 5.07 2.36
N TYR A 83 8.93 4.58 1.37
CA TYR A 83 9.31 5.33 0.17
C TYR A 83 8.69 4.81 -1.13
N VAL A 84 7.91 3.72 -1.11
CA VAL A 84 7.16 3.30 -2.31
C VAL A 84 5.96 4.22 -2.55
N THR A 85 5.58 4.42 -3.81
CA THR A 85 4.43 5.24 -4.19
C THR A 85 3.15 4.41 -4.26
N ASN A 86 1.97 5.04 -4.26
CA ASN A 86 0.70 4.32 -4.44
C ASN A 86 0.64 3.61 -5.79
N LYS A 87 1.20 4.26 -6.84
CA LYS A 87 1.35 3.68 -8.17
C LYS A 87 2.28 2.47 -8.19
N ASP A 88 3.42 2.53 -7.49
CA ASP A 88 4.34 1.39 -7.34
C ASP A 88 3.62 0.18 -6.71
N LEU A 89 2.75 0.43 -5.72
CA LEU A 89 1.97 -0.59 -5.04
C LEU A 89 0.79 -1.14 -5.86
N GLY A 90 0.52 -0.58 -7.04
CA GLY A 90 -0.63 -0.93 -7.87
C GLY A 90 -1.97 -0.58 -7.23
N CYS A 91 -2.01 0.41 -6.34
CA CYS A 91 -3.27 0.91 -5.81
C CYS A 91 -4.03 1.69 -6.88
N LEU A 92 -5.35 1.47 -6.93
CA LEU A 92 -6.22 2.40 -7.65
C LEU A 92 -6.19 3.70 -6.87
N ASP A 93 -5.77 4.79 -7.51
CA ASP A 93 -6.07 6.11 -6.99
C ASP A 93 -7.59 6.18 -6.86
N GLY A 94 -8.07 6.58 -5.69
CA GLY A 94 -9.50 6.81 -5.46
C GLY A 94 -9.96 8.04 -6.22
N ASP A 95 -9.82 8.04 -7.55
CA ASP A 95 -10.55 8.90 -8.47
C ASP A 95 -10.61 8.29 -9.87
N THR A 96 -11.86 8.00 -10.23
CA THR A 96 -12.40 7.58 -11.53
C THR A 96 -11.90 6.25 -12.10
N SER A 97 -12.85 5.33 -12.17
CA SER A 97 -13.03 4.46 -13.32
C SER A 97 -12.75 5.22 -14.63
N SER A 98 -11.51 5.24 -15.10
CA SER A 98 -11.22 5.16 -16.52
C SER A 98 -11.53 3.73 -16.97
N SER A 99 -12.82 3.38 -16.84
CA SER A 99 -13.45 2.68 -17.93
C SER A 99 -13.13 3.53 -19.15
N ASP A 100 -12.32 3.03 -20.06
CA ASP A 100 -12.41 3.41 -21.46
C ASP A 100 -13.81 2.98 -21.96
N VAL A 101 -14.87 3.57 -21.40
CA VAL A 101 -16.16 3.67 -22.06
C VAL A 101 -15.88 4.63 -23.19
N VAL A 102 -15.57 4.06 -24.36
CA VAL A 102 -15.70 4.76 -25.63
C VAL A 102 -17.07 5.42 -25.57
N SER A 103 -17.07 6.73 -25.32
CA SER A 103 -18.30 7.44 -24.99
C SER A 103 -19.27 7.22 -26.12
N ILE A 104 -20.52 6.90 -25.80
CA ILE A 104 -21.58 6.67 -26.79
C ILE A 104 -21.64 7.83 -27.81
N LYS A 105 -21.31 9.05 -27.38
CA LYS A 105 -21.11 10.21 -28.25
C LYS A 105 -20.06 10.00 -29.34
N THR A 106 -18.92 9.39 -29.04
CA THR A 106 -17.85 9.07 -30.00
C THR A 106 -18.33 8.07 -31.05
N ILE A 107 -19.11 7.06 -30.64
CA ILE A 107 -19.71 6.07 -31.56
C ILE A 107 -20.73 6.76 -32.48
N TYR A 108 -21.63 7.58 -31.93
CA TYR A 108 -22.61 8.32 -32.72
C TYR A 108 -21.95 9.31 -33.69
N ILE A 109 -20.91 10.03 -33.25
CA ILE A 109 -20.16 10.94 -34.12
C ILE A 109 -19.51 10.17 -35.27
N PHE A 110 -18.86 9.04 -34.97
CA PHE A 110 -18.24 8.20 -36.00
C PHE A 110 -19.27 7.66 -37.00
N PHE A 111 -20.44 7.21 -36.51
CA PHE A 111 -21.55 6.77 -37.35
C PHE A 111 -22.11 7.90 -38.22
N LEU A 112 -22.31 9.10 -37.66
CA LEU A 112 -22.75 10.28 -38.41
C LEU A 112 -21.74 10.68 -39.49
N LEU A 113 -20.44 10.65 -39.20
CA LEU A 113 -19.39 10.94 -40.18
C LEU A 113 -19.42 9.95 -41.35
N ILE A 114 -19.64 8.66 -41.09
CA ILE A 114 -19.78 7.63 -42.14
C ILE A 114 -21.01 7.89 -43.03
N VAL A 115 -22.14 8.29 -42.43
CA VAL A 115 -23.38 8.57 -43.16
C VAL A 115 -23.29 9.86 -43.97
N LEU A 116 -22.58 10.87 -43.48
CA LEU A 116 -22.40 12.15 -44.18
C LEU A 116 -21.32 12.10 -45.28
N TRP A 117 -20.45 11.08 -45.28
CA TRP A 117 -19.46 10.83 -46.34
C TRP A 117 -19.95 9.82 -47.39
N ARG A 118 -21.26 9.54 -47.42
CA ARG A 118 -21.95 8.71 -48.41
C ARG A 118 -22.87 9.54 -49.29
#